data_AF-A0A3S3PBK9-F1
#
_entry.id   AF-A0A3S3PBK9-F1
#
_cell.length_a   1.000
_cell.length_b   1.000
_cell.length_c   1.000
_cell.angle_alpha   90.00
_cell.angle_beta   90.00
_cell.angle_gamma   90.00
#
_symmetry.space_group_name_H-M   'P 1'
#
loop_
_entity.id
_entity.type
_entity.pdbx_description
1 polymer ?
#
loop_
_entity_poly.entity_id
_entity_poly.type
_entity_poly.pdbx_seq_one_letter_code
_entity_poly.pdbx_strand_id
1 'polypeptide(L)'
;MVEYCSSFTKLIPLSFVLGFYVTIVVERWWNQFRAVPWPDKAAMLIQAHIHGNDERSRIIRRTLVRYLILIQALTFMAVSTKVRKRFPNEDYLVEAGLMTKEEKEVYDEVPALYGRWWVPATWFTSLIIKSRKEGRIKDDILVQQILDEFHEYRGGCGLVFAYDWISVPLVYTQTVTIATYTYFLSTLMGNQYIES
;
A
#
# COMPACT_ATOMS: atom_id res chain seq x y z
N MET A 1 -11.17 -46.06 20.30
CA MET A 1 -11.25 -44.61 19.98
C MET A 1 -9.87 -44.00 19.82
N VAL A 2 -8.97 -44.16 20.80
CA VAL A 2 -7.57 -43.67 20.73
C VAL A 2 -6.84 -44.21 19.49
N GLU A 3 -6.83 -45.52 19.26
CA GLU A 3 -6.19 -46.13 18.08
C GLU A 3 -6.78 -45.64 16.74
N TYR A 4 -8.10 -45.44 16.70
CA TYR A 4 -8.79 -44.89 15.53
C TYR A 4 -8.30 -43.48 15.22
N CYS A 5 -8.32 -42.57 16.20
CA CYS A 5 -7.83 -41.19 16.02
C CYS A 5 -6.33 -41.13 15.72
N SER A 6 -5.53 -42.03 16.30
CA SER A 6 -4.10 -42.17 16.01
C SER A 6 -3.86 -42.52 14.54
N SER A 7 -4.65 -43.43 13.95
CA SER A 7 -4.54 -43.78 12.53
C SER A 7 -4.81 -42.60 11.60
N PHE A 8 -5.73 -41.69 11.97
CA PHE A 8 -6.07 -40.50 11.18
C PHE A 8 -4.96 -39.44 11.14
N THR A 9 -4.11 -39.35 12.17
CA THR A 9 -2.98 -38.40 12.17
C THR A 9 -1.99 -38.68 11.04
N LYS A 10 -1.85 -39.94 10.60
CA LYS A 10 -0.95 -40.35 9.51
C LYS A 10 -1.50 -40.01 8.12
N LEU A 11 -2.80 -39.71 8.00
CA LEU A 11 -3.47 -39.44 6.73
C LEU A 11 -3.45 -37.95 6.35
N ILE A 12 -3.13 -37.05 7.28
CA ILE A 12 -3.18 -35.60 7.04
C ILE A 12 -1.77 -35.11 6.70
N PRO A 13 -1.48 -34.72 5.43
CA PRO A 13 -0.17 -34.21 5.04
C PRO A 13 -0.01 -32.73 5.44
N LEU A 14 -0.05 -32.47 6.75
CA LEU A 14 -0.14 -31.12 7.30
C LEU A 14 1.04 -30.25 6.87
N SER A 15 2.26 -30.78 6.92
CA SER A 15 3.48 -30.05 6.54
C SER A 15 3.46 -29.58 5.09
N PHE A 16 2.87 -30.36 4.18
CA PHE A 16 2.74 -29.99 2.78
C PHE A 16 1.79 -28.80 2.62
N VAL A 17 0.56 -28.93 3.13
CA VAL A 17 -0.48 -27.88 3.03
C VAL A 17 -0.02 -26.57 3.68
N LEU A 18 0.63 -26.66 4.85
CA LEU A 18 1.23 -25.50 5.51
C LEU A 18 2.36 -24.90 4.69
N GLY A 19 3.26 -25.71 4.14
CA GLY A 19 4.40 -25.24 3.34
C GLY A 19 3.97 -24.40 2.14
N PHE A 20 2.98 -24.87 1.37
CA PHE A 20 2.43 -24.11 0.24
C PHE A 20 1.76 -22.81 0.69
N TYR A 21 0.91 -22.87 1.72
CA TYR A 21 0.19 -21.69 2.20
C TYR A 21 1.15 -20.62 2.77
N VAL A 22 2.12 -21.03 3.59
CA VAL A 22 3.11 -20.11 4.15
C VAL A 22 3.95 -19.47 3.04
N THR A 23 4.33 -20.22 2.00
CA THR A 23 5.07 -19.67 0.85
C THR A 23 4.27 -18.54 0.19
N ILE A 24 2.98 -18.75 -0.09
CA ILE A 24 2.09 -17.72 -0.66
C ILE A 24 2.02 -16.48 0.24
N VAL A 25 1.87 -16.69 1.56
CA VAL A 25 1.77 -15.58 2.53
C VAL A 25 3.06 -14.77 2.58
N VAL A 26 4.22 -15.42 2.65
CA VAL A 26 5.54 -14.76 2.71
C VAL A 26 5.84 -14.00 1.42
N GLU A 27 5.54 -14.59 0.26
CA GLU A 27 5.71 -13.94 -1.04
C GLU A 27 4.85 -12.67 -1.13
N ARG A 28 3.57 -12.75 -0.76
CA ARG A 28 2.69 -11.59 -0.73
C ARG A 28 3.13 -10.53 0.28
N TRP A 29 3.62 -10.94 1.45
CA TRP A 29 4.14 -10.00 2.44
C TRP A 29 5.34 -9.22 1.90
N TRP A 30 6.29 -9.91 1.27
CA TRP A 30 7.47 -9.27 0.71
C TRP A 30 7.12 -8.35 -0.46
N ASN A 31 6.22 -8.79 -1.34
CA ASN A 31 5.77 -7.96 -2.47
C ASN A 31 5.00 -6.72 -2.02
N GLN A 32 4.21 -6.79 -0.95
CA GLN A 32 3.58 -5.60 -0.34
C GLN A 32 4.63 -4.62 0.19
N PHE A 33 5.65 -5.10 0.89
CA PHE A 33 6.76 -4.25 1.36
C PHE A 33 7.50 -3.60 0.20
N ARG A 34 7.81 -4.35 -0.86
CA ARG A 34 8.48 -3.86 -2.07
C ARG A 34 7.63 -2.85 -2.86
N ALA A 35 6.31 -2.92 -2.74
CA ALA A 35 5.38 -2.00 -3.39
C ALA A 35 5.25 -0.66 -2.67
N VAL A 36 5.69 -0.54 -1.41
CA VAL A 36 5.69 0.74 -0.68
C VAL A 36 6.57 1.73 -1.44
N PRO A 37 6.00 2.83 -1.97
CA PRO A 37 6.76 3.73 -2.81
C PRO A 37 7.59 4.70 -1.96
N TRP A 38 8.82 4.97 -2.38
CA TRP A 38 9.74 5.88 -1.69
C TRP A 38 9.88 7.19 -2.47
N PRO A 39 9.77 8.36 -1.83
CA PRO A 39 9.73 9.64 -2.54
C PRO A 39 11.11 10.06 -3.09
N ASP A 40 12.18 9.40 -2.68
CA ASP A 40 13.57 9.78 -2.89
C ASP A 40 13.90 10.07 -4.37
N LYS A 41 13.62 9.13 -5.26
CA LYS A 41 13.94 9.26 -6.69
C LYS A 41 13.12 10.37 -7.36
N ALA A 42 11.82 10.44 -7.07
CA ALA A 42 10.96 11.51 -7.56
C ALA A 42 11.41 12.89 -7.03
N ALA A 43 11.76 12.99 -5.74
CA ALA A 43 12.24 14.22 -5.12
C ALA A 43 13.58 14.68 -5.72
N MET A 44 14.51 13.76 -6.00
CA MET A 44 15.77 14.06 -6.69
C MET A 44 15.53 14.62 -8.09
N LEU A 45 14.62 14.04 -8.87
CA LEU A 45 14.26 14.53 -10.21
C LEU A 45 13.58 15.90 -10.15
N ILE A 46 12.64 16.10 -9.22
CA ILE A 46 11.98 17.39 -8.98
C ILE A 46 13.03 18.46 -8.66
N GLN A 47 14.00 18.15 -7.80
CA GLN A 47 15.08 19.07 -7.43
C GLN A 47 16.02 19.37 -8.61
N ALA A 48 16.33 18.37 -9.44
CA ALA A 48 17.24 18.53 -10.59
C ALA A 48 16.61 19.33 -11.74
N HIS A 49 15.32 19.12 -12.01
CA HIS A 49 14.68 19.58 -13.25
C HIS A 49 13.80 20.83 -13.10
N ILE A 50 13.45 21.22 -11.86
CA ILE A 50 12.71 22.46 -11.61
C ILE A 50 13.69 23.55 -11.19
N HIS A 51 14.04 24.37 -12.18
CA HIS A 51 15.05 25.41 -12.04
C HIS A 51 14.51 26.69 -11.39
N GLY A 52 15.41 27.39 -10.72
CA GLY A 52 15.16 28.67 -10.07
C GLY A 52 15.42 28.62 -8.57
N ASN A 53 16.07 29.69 -8.09
CA ASN A 53 16.39 29.93 -6.68
C ASN A 53 15.42 30.93 -6.04
N ASP A 54 14.44 31.40 -6.80
CA ASP A 54 13.38 32.28 -6.33
C ASP A 54 12.31 31.51 -5.53
N GLU A 55 11.51 32.27 -4.79
CA GLU A 55 10.47 31.74 -3.91
C GLU A 55 9.47 30.85 -4.67
N ARG A 56 9.08 31.26 -5.89
CA ARG A 56 8.14 30.49 -6.73
C ARG A 56 8.66 29.08 -7.00
N SER A 57 9.91 28.94 -7.43
CA SER A 57 10.52 27.65 -7.74
C SER A 57 10.67 26.78 -6.49
N ARG A 58 11.03 27.39 -5.35
CA ARG A 58 11.07 26.70 -4.06
C ARG A 58 9.69 26.16 -3.65
N ILE A 59 8.63 26.96 -3.82
CA ILE A 59 7.26 26.55 -3.52
C ILE A 59 6.85 25.39 -4.44
N ILE A 60 7.11 25.47 -5.75
CA ILE A 60 6.78 24.40 -6.70
C ILE A 60 7.41 23.07 -6.25
N ARG A 61 8.73 23.06 -5.97
CA ARG A 61 9.43 21.83 -5.54
C ARG A 61 8.84 21.25 -4.25
N ARG A 62 8.56 22.10 -3.26
CA ARG A 62 7.95 21.68 -1.98
C ARG A 62 6.55 21.12 -2.17
N THR A 63 5.73 21.77 -2.98
CA THR A 63 4.35 21.34 -3.25
C THR A 63 4.31 20.01 -4.00
N LEU A 64 5.17 19.80 -5.00
CA LEU A 64 5.23 18.53 -5.72
C LEU A 64 5.62 17.36 -4.81
N VAL A 65 6.66 17.54 -3.98
CA VAL A 65 7.05 16.50 -3.00
C VAL A 65 5.93 16.27 -2.00
N ARG A 66 5.28 17.33 -1.52
CA ARG A 66 4.13 17.20 -0.59
C ARG A 66 2.97 16.44 -1.23
N TYR A 67 2.68 16.63 -2.52
CA TYR A 67 1.67 15.84 -3.22
C TYR A 67 2.02 14.34 -3.28
N LEU A 68 3.29 13.97 -3.48
CA LEU A 68 3.71 12.56 -3.38
C LEU A 68 3.40 11.95 -2.01
N ILE A 69 3.73 12.69 -0.94
CA ILE A 69 3.47 12.25 0.43
C ILE A 69 1.97 12.21 0.72
N LEU A 70 1.20 13.18 0.20
CA LEU A 70 -0.25 13.23 0.37
C LEU A 70 -0.95 12.04 -0.30
N ILE A 71 -0.55 11.66 -1.52
CA ILE A 71 -1.07 10.47 -2.22
C ILE A 71 -0.81 9.22 -1.38
N GLN A 72 0.41 9.07 -0.85
CA GLN A 72 0.78 7.94 0.01
C GLN A 72 -0.02 7.93 1.31
N ALA A 73 -0.16 9.07 1.99
CA ALA A 73 -0.91 9.19 3.23
C ALA A 73 -2.38 8.80 3.03
N LEU A 74 -3.03 9.34 2.00
CA LEU A 74 -4.42 8.99 1.64
C LEU A 74 -4.57 7.50 1.32
N THR A 75 -3.62 6.93 0.58
CA THR A 75 -3.62 5.49 0.27
C THR A 75 -3.47 4.67 1.54
N PHE A 76 -2.54 5.03 2.43
CA PHE A 76 -2.28 4.29 3.66
C PHE A 76 -3.36 4.46 4.71
N MET A 77 -4.12 5.57 4.71
CA MET A 77 -5.34 5.68 5.50
C MET A 77 -6.38 4.62 5.11
N ALA A 78 -6.43 4.21 3.85
CA ALA A 78 -7.34 3.16 3.40
C ALA A 78 -6.87 1.75 3.84
N VAL A 79 -5.56 1.47 3.73
CA VAL A 79 -5.04 0.08 3.88
C VAL A 79 -4.38 -0.23 5.22
N SER A 80 -3.99 0.79 6.01
CA SER A 80 -3.20 0.60 7.23
C SER A 80 -3.96 1.09 8.45
N THR A 81 -4.30 0.17 9.34
CA THR A 81 -4.99 0.49 10.60
C THR A 81 -4.17 1.44 11.50
N LYS A 82 -2.84 1.33 11.47
CA LYS A 82 -1.95 2.25 12.22
C LYS A 82 -2.02 3.67 11.66
N VAL A 83 -2.02 3.81 10.34
CA VAL A 83 -2.12 5.12 9.68
C VAL A 83 -3.53 5.69 9.85
N ARG A 84 -4.58 4.88 9.72
CA ARG A 84 -5.97 5.28 10.00
C ARG A 84 -6.17 5.75 11.45
N LYS A 85 -5.51 5.13 12.43
CA LYS A 85 -5.55 5.61 13.83
C LYS A 85 -4.88 6.97 14.01
N ARG A 86 -3.80 7.24 13.25
CA ARG A 86 -3.08 8.52 13.29
C ARG A 86 -3.82 9.62 12.53
N PHE A 87 -4.43 9.27 11.40
CA PHE A 87 -5.22 10.15 10.54
C PHE A 87 -6.61 9.54 10.34
N PRO A 88 -7.54 9.72 11.30
CA PRO A 88 -8.90 9.19 11.19
C PRO A 88 -9.68 9.71 9.98
N ASN A 89 -9.51 11.00 9.67
CA ASN A 89 -10.10 11.71 8.55
C ASN A 89 -9.06 12.65 7.90
N GLU A 90 -9.43 13.27 6.79
CA GLU A 90 -8.58 14.15 6.02
C GLU A 90 -8.24 15.48 6.73
N ASP A 91 -9.00 15.90 7.74
CA ASP A 91 -8.69 17.12 8.51
C ASP A 91 -7.37 16.97 9.27
N TYR A 92 -7.06 15.76 9.76
CA TYR A 92 -5.75 15.47 10.37
C TYR A 92 -4.58 15.55 9.39
N LEU A 93 -4.84 15.39 8.08
CA LEU A 93 -3.80 15.64 7.06
C LEU A 93 -3.53 17.13 6.90
N VAL A 94 -4.55 17.97 7.08
CA VAL A 94 -4.41 19.42 7.10
C VAL A 94 -3.63 19.87 8.33
N GLU A 95 -4.00 19.37 9.51
CA GLU A 95 -3.29 19.66 10.77
C GLU A 95 -1.82 19.23 10.74
N ALA A 96 -1.53 18.08 10.10
CA ALA A 96 -0.17 17.59 9.92
C ALA A 96 0.63 18.33 8.84
N GLY A 97 0.03 19.29 8.12
CA GLY A 97 0.66 20.06 7.05
C GLY A 97 0.90 19.27 5.76
N LEU A 98 0.21 18.14 5.57
CA LEU A 98 0.27 17.34 4.35
C LEU A 98 -0.67 17.88 3.26
N MET A 99 -1.76 18.51 3.65
CA MET A 99 -2.74 19.19 2.79
C MET A 99 -2.95 20.62 3.29
N THR A 100 -3.15 21.61 2.42
CA THR A 100 -3.55 22.95 2.87
C THR A 100 -5.07 23.04 3.05
N LYS A 101 -5.58 24.09 3.69
CA LYS A 101 -7.02 24.29 3.86
C LYS A 101 -7.71 24.49 2.51
N GLU A 102 -7.08 25.26 1.63
CA GLU A 102 -7.58 25.54 0.29
C GLU A 102 -7.61 24.27 -0.57
N GLU A 103 -6.60 23.40 -0.42
CA GLU A 103 -6.60 22.10 -1.08
C GLU A 103 -7.68 21.16 -0.54
N LYS A 104 -7.97 21.22 0.77
CA LYS A 104 -9.05 20.45 1.38
C LYS A 104 -10.42 20.86 0.84
N GLU A 105 -10.67 22.16 0.69
CA GLU A 105 -11.92 22.67 0.10
C GLU A 105 -12.12 22.10 -1.31
N VAL A 106 -11.12 22.23 -2.18
CA VAL A 106 -11.20 21.70 -3.55
C VAL A 106 -11.27 20.17 -3.56
N TYR A 107 -10.58 19.49 -2.64
CA TYR A 107 -10.66 18.03 -2.49
C TYR A 107 -12.08 17.57 -2.14
N ASP A 108 -12.76 18.31 -1.26
CA ASP A 108 -14.10 17.99 -0.80
C ASP A 108 -15.16 18.19 -1.89
N GLU A 109 -14.93 19.13 -2.80
CA GLU A 109 -15.80 19.41 -3.95
C GLU A 109 -15.75 18.32 -5.03
N VAL A 110 -14.67 17.54 -5.11
CA VAL A 110 -14.56 16.48 -6.14
C VAL A 110 -15.61 15.39 -5.88
N PRO A 111 -16.58 15.19 -6.78
CA PRO A 111 -17.57 14.14 -6.62
C PRO A 111 -16.89 12.78 -6.84
N ALA A 112 -16.95 11.90 -5.84
CA ALA A 112 -16.40 10.56 -5.95
C ALA A 112 -17.28 9.56 -5.20
N LEU A 113 -17.66 8.48 -5.89
CA LEU A 113 -18.36 7.33 -5.28
C LEU A 113 -17.42 6.46 -4.43
N TYR A 114 -16.12 6.54 -4.70
CA TYR A 114 -15.05 5.84 -4.01
C TYR A 114 -14.06 6.85 -3.42
N GLY A 115 -13.03 6.38 -2.71
CA GLY A 115 -12.04 7.27 -2.12
C GLY A 115 -11.33 8.18 -3.14
N ARG A 116 -10.89 9.35 -2.66
CA ARG A 116 -10.33 10.45 -3.46
C ARG A 116 -8.80 10.48 -3.47
N TRP A 117 -8.15 9.34 -3.19
CA TRP A 117 -6.67 9.23 -3.11
C TRP A 117 -5.95 9.59 -4.43
N TRP A 118 -6.65 9.56 -5.57
CA TRP A 118 -6.11 9.92 -6.88
C TRP A 118 -6.12 11.43 -7.14
N VAL A 119 -6.85 12.24 -6.36
CA VAL A 119 -6.99 13.68 -6.59
C VAL A 119 -5.64 14.42 -6.55
N PRO A 120 -4.75 14.20 -5.55
CA PRO A 120 -3.46 14.90 -5.56
C PRO A 120 -2.53 14.43 -6.68
N ALA A 121 -2.79 13.26 -7.29
CA ALA A 121 -2.06 12.80 -8.46
C ALA A 121 -2.33 13.67 -9.70
N THR A 122 -3.57 14.15 -9.85
CA THR A 122 -3.93 15.07 -10.93
C THR A 122 -3.38 16.46 -10.67
N TRP A 123 -3.34 16.90 -9.41
CA TRP A 123 -2.69 18.16 -9.01
C TRP A 123 -1.19 18.14 -9.27
N PHE A 124 -0.49 17.04 -8.94
CA PHE A 124 0.93 16.85 -9.24
C PHE A 124 1.19 17.03 -10.74
N THR A 125 0.46 16.29 -11.57
CA THR A 125 0.60 16.34 -13.03
C THR A 125 0.31 17.76 -13.56
N SER A 126 -0.77 18.39 -13.08
CA SER A 126 -1.15 19.75 -13.48
C SER A 126 -0.08 20.78 -13.11
N LEU A 127 0.53 20.65 -11.93
CA LEU A 127 1.60 21.54 -11.47
C LEU A 127 2.88 21.36 -12.29
N ILE A 128 3.23 20.13 -12.68
CA ILE A 128 4.35 19.87 -13.61
C ILE A 128 4.11 20.55 -14.96
N ILE A 129 2.94 20.37 -15.57
CA ILE A 129 2.61 21.00 -16.85
C ILE A 129 2.60 22.53 -16.73
N LYS A 130 2.07 23.07 -15.63
CA LYS A 130 2.13 24.51 -15.36
C LYS A 130 3.57 25.01 -15.21
N SER A 131 4.42 24.29 -14.48
CA SER A 131 5.83 24.63 -14.30
C SER A 131 6.60 24.63 -15.62
N ARG A 132 6.26 23.71 -16.54
CA ARG A 132 6.81 23.69 -17.90
C ARG A 132 6.39 24.93 -18.70
N LYS A 133 5.11 25.30 -18.66
CA LYS A 133 4.59 26.53 -19.32
C LYS A 133 5.20 27.81 -18.73
N GLU A 134 5.49 27.83 -17.43
CA GLU A 134 6.19 28.92 -16.74
C GLU A 134 7.70 28.97 -17.06
N GLY A 135 8.24 28.06 -17.90
CA GLY A 135 9.66 28.01 -18.24
C GLY A 135 10.57 27.52 -17.11
N ARG A 136 10.00 26.92 -16.05
CA ARG A 136 10.76 26.40 -14.89
C ARG A 136 11.39 25.04 -15.17
N ILE A 137 10.81 24.30 -16.13
CA ILE A 137 11.35 23.06 -16.67
C ILE A 137 11.74 23.36 -18.12
N LYS A 138 13.01 23.10 -18.47
CA LYS A 138 13.59 23.51 -19.76
C LYS A 138 13.00 22.76 -20.93
N ASP A 139 12.92 21.44 -20.82
CA ASP A 139 12.62 20.55 -21.93
C ASP A 139 11.53 19.54 -21.56
N ASP A 140 10.77 19.09 -22.57
CA ASP A 140 9.70 18.12 -22.39
C ASP A 140 10.23 16.74 -21.96
N ILE A 141 11.48 16.43 -22.31
CA ILE A 141 12.17 15.21 -21.85
C ILE A 141 12.31 15.21 -20.32
N LEU A 142 12.60 16.36 -19.70
CA LEU A 142 12.71 16.47 -18.25
C LEU A 142 11.35 16.34 -17.57
N VAL A 143 10.30 16.86 -18.21
CA VAL A 143 8.91 16.65 -17.78
C VAL A 143 8.58 15.16 -17.78
N GLN A 144 8.87 14.47 -18.89
CA GLN A 144 8.62 13.05 -19.02
C GLN A 144 9.35 12.24 -17.94
N GLN A 145 10.63 12.52 -17.67
CA GLN A 145 11.39 11.83 -16.62
C GLN A 145 10.74 11.98 -15.23
N ILE A 146 10.22 13.16 -14.89
CA ILE A 146 9.52 13.35 -13.61
C ILE A 146 8.20 12.56 -13.61
N LEU A 147 7.44 12.59 -14.70
CA LEU A 147 6.15 11.92 -14.81
C LEU A 147 6.29 10.39 -14.79
N ASP A 148 7.30 9.83 -15.47
CA ASP A 148 7.58 8.40 -15.48
C ASP A 148 7.87 7.91 -14.04
N GLU A 149 8.73 8.61 -13.31
CA GLU A 149 9.01 8.26 -11.91
C GLU A 149 7.79 8.45 -11.01
N PHE A 150 7.00 9.49 -11.24
CA PHE A 150 5.75 9.71 -10.53
C PHE A 150 4.73 8.58 -10.78
N HIS A 151 4.66 8.08 -12.01
CA HIS A 151 3.78 6.96 -12.37
C HIS A 151 4.22 5.67 -11.70
N GLU A 152 5.52 5.39 -11.60
CA GLU A 152 6.06 4.28 -10.79
C GLU A 152 5.70 4.44 -9.30
N TYR A 153 5.91 5.63 -8.73
CA TYR A 153 5.55 5.92 -7.34
C TYR A 153 4.05 5.69 -7.07
N ARG A 154 3.18 6.22 -7.94
CA ARG A 154 1.73 5.98 -7.85
C ARG A 154 1.43 4.51 -8.11
N GLY A 155 2.11 3.83 -9.03
CA GLY A 155 1.99 2.40 -9.27
C GLY A 155 2.13 1.60 -7.98
N GLY A 156 3.18 1.90 -7.20
CA GLY A 156 3.40 1.34 -5.86
C GLY A 156 2.21 1.53 -4.90
N CYS A 157 1.70 2.77 -4.76
CA CYS A 157 0.49 3.02 -3.96
C CYS A 157 -0.71 2.18 -4.43
N GLY A 158 -0.91 2.06 -5.75
CA GLY A 158 -2.00 1.26 -6.31
C GLY A 158 -1.84 -0.23 -6.04
N LEU A 159 -0.61 -0.75 -6.09
CA LEU A 159 -0.32 -2.15 -5.80
C LEU A 159 -0.54 -2.48 -4.33
N VAL A 160 -0.13 -1.59 -3.41
CA VAL A 160 -0.45 -1.72 -1.98
C VAL A 160 -1.97 -1.76 -1.75
N PHE A 161 -2.72 -0.88 -2.41
CA PHE A 161 -4.19 -0.89 -2.35
C PHE A 161 -4.78 -2.19 -2.92
N ALA A 162 -4.24 -2.70 -4.02
CA ALA A 162 -4.70 -3.95 -4.62
C ALA A 162 -4.49 -5.17 -3.69
N TYR A 163 -3.39 -5.20 -2.92
CA TYR A 163 -3.15 -6.26 -1.93
C TYR A 163 -4.11 -6.24 -0.75
N ASP A 164 -4.56 -5.05 -0.34
CA ASP A 164 -5.60 -4.88 0.69
C ASP A 164 -6.97 -5.31 0.17
N TRP A 165 -7.33 -4.90 -1.05
CA TRP A 165 -8.60 -5.27 -1.68
C TRP A 165 -8.67 -6.78 -1.97
N ILE A 166 -7.61 -7.36 -2.54
CA ILE A 166 -7.56 -8.77 -2.94
C ILE A 166 -6.66 -9.53 -1.99
N SER A 167 -7.26 -10.04 -0.91
CA SER A 167 -6.59 -10.92 0.06
C SER A 167 -6.37 -12.34 -0.49
N VAL A 168 -5.63 -13.17 0.24
CA VAL A 168 -5.51 -14.61 -0.08
C VAL A 168 -6.92 -15.20 -0.10
N PRO A 169 -7.30 -15.99 -1.12
CA PRO A 169 -8.64 -16.58 -1.20
C PRO A 169 -9.03 -17.25 0.11
N LEU A 170 -10.20 -16.88 0.65
CA LEU A 170 -10.66 -17.34 1.95
C LEU A 170 -10.65 -18.86 2.08
N VAL A 171 -10.99 -19.57 1.00
CA VAL A 171 -10.98 -21.03 0.93
C VAL A 171 -9.59 -21.62 1.25
N TYR A 172 -8.49 -21.00 0.81
CA TYR A 172 -7.15 -21.49 1.14
C TYR A 172 -6.85 -21.37 2.63
N THR A 173 -7.18 -20.22 3.21
CA THR A 173 -7.06 -19.98 4.66
C THR A 173 -7.90 -20.98 5.46
N GLN A 174 -9.14 -21.23 5.03
CA GLN A 174 -10.05 -22.18 5.66
C GLN A 174 -9.52 -23.62 5.56
N THR A 175 -9.07 -24.07 4.39
CA THR A 175 -8.54 -25.42 4.19
C THR A 175 -7.35 -25.68 5.10
N VAL A 176 -6.41 -24.74 5.18
CA VAL A 176 -5.22 -24.86 6.05
C VAL A 176 -5.62 -24.89 7.52
N THR A 177 -6.58 -24.05 7.92
CA THR A 177 -7.10 -24.00 9.30
C THR A 177 -7.76 -25.32 9.69
N ILE A 178 -8.65 -25.83 8.84
CA ILE A 178 -9.36 -27.11 9.06
C ILE A 178 -8.33 -28.25 9.13
N ALA A 179 -7.41 -28.36 8.17
CA ALA A 179 -6.38 -29.40 8.18
C ALA A 179 -5.55 -29.38 9.47
N THR A 180 -5.16 -28.19 9.93
CA THR A 180 -4.39 -28.00 11.17
C THR A 180 -5.22 -28.42 12.39
N TYR A 181 -6.45 -27.94 12.52
CA TYR A 181 -7.29 -28.22 13.68
C TYR A 181 -7.75 -29.67 13.73
N THR A 182 -8.09 -30.28 12.59
CA THR A 182 -8.43 -31.71 12.51
C THR A 182 -7.24 -32.59 12.88
N TYR A 183 -6.02 -32.21 12.45
CA TYR A 183 -4.80 -32.91 12.86
C TYR A 183 -4.61 -32.86 14.38
N PHE A 184 -4.70 -31.67 14.99
CA PHE A 184 -4.54 -31.54 16.44
C PHE A 184 -5.67 -32.17 17.25
N LEU A 185 -6.92 -32.14 16.76
CA LEU A 185 -8.04 -32.85 17.39
C LEU A 185 -7.81 -34.37 17.37
N SER A 186 -7.38 -34.91 16.23
CA SER A 186 -7.06 -36.33 16.09
C SER A 186 -5.88 -36.73 16.97
N THR A 187 -4.87 -35.87 17.06
CA THR A 187 -3.69 -36.06 17.92
C THR A 187 -4.08 -36.03 19.40
N LEU A 188 -4.92 -35.06 19.80
CA LEU A 188 -5.41 -34.93 21.17
C LEU A 188 -6.15 -36.19 21.61
N MET A 189 -7.00 -36.77 20.77
CA MET A 189 -7.72 -38.00 21.10
C MET A 189 -6.86 -39.27 20.92
N GLY A 190 -5.93 -39.26 19.97
CA GLY A 190 -5.17 -40.43 19.54
C GLY A 190 -3.88 -40.70 20.32
N ASN A 191 -3.36 -39.71 21.05
CA ASN A 191 -2.15 -39.84 21.88
C ASN A 191 -2.47 -39.83 23.38
N GLN A 192 -3.67 -40.25 23.77
CA GLN A 192 -4.01 -40.44 25.18
C GLN A 192 -3.30 -41.68 25.75
N TYR A 193 -2.80 -41.57 26.98
CA TYR A 193 -2.27 -42.72 27.71
C TYR A 193 -3.43 -43.63 28.11
N ILE A 194 -3.41 -44.88 27.64
CA ILE A 194 -4.41 -45.90 28.00
C ILE A 194 -3.76 -46.81 29.04
N GLU A 195 -4.45 -47.09 30.14
CA GLU A 195 -4.04 -48.17 31.05
C GLU A 195 -4.13 -49.50 30.29
N SER A 196 -3.04 -50.27 30.32
CA SER A 196 -2.92 -51.59 29.69
C SER A 196 -3.62 -52.67 30.49
#